data_AF-A0A832IFZ6-F1
#
_entry.id   AF-A0A832IFZ6-F1
#
_cell.length_a   1.000
_cell.length_b   1.000
_cell.length_c   1.000
_cell.angle_alpha   90.00
_cell.angle_beta   90.00
_cell.angle_gamma   90.00
#
_symmetry.space_group_name_H-M   'P 1'
#
loop_
_entity.id
_entity.type
_entity.pdbx_description
1 polymer ?
#
loop_
_entity_poly.entity_id
_entity_poly.type
_entity_poly.pdbx_seq_one_letter_code
_entity_poly.pdbx_strand_id
1 'polypeptide(L)'
;MKKINYILTLLVLVSAFGHSQITNQHDLLLVKTARFIYSQQQQVNTIKTRFSNQKAAAEAAELAFRKNFGTAIAGIEAATKKLLGDKYDSFLKDIDLEMSREKQLVSEKEVDLFIKSLYDSARGSIESPVLETLLAYQYLKNPVDEFLANNVATYQLKEDEFTLIPERLTITLPASWIALDFNSPTILKRFKSEYGTGNAEIAISIASADTTIQNADIQKATYSNNSSISYNLTTKNKQENSVQKRQLIKYITLSENVILKIKCTTYGTSTNDLALQYKKYEPLYESIIQSIEFGNEQQKDALISFKY
;
A
#
# COMPACT_ATOMS: atom_id res chain seq x y z
N MET A 1 -18.22 33.26 -4.58
CA MET A 1 -16.95 32.97 -3.87
C MET A 1 -16.37 31.65 -4.36
N LYS A 2 -15.67 31.66 -5.50
CA LYS A 2 -14.99 30.50 -6.11
C LYS A 2 -13.71 31.03 -6.75
N LYS A 3 -12.56 31.03 -6.06
CA LYS A 3 -11.21 31.34 -6.64
C LYS A 3 -10.02 31.22 -5.66
N ILE A 4 -10.08 30.34 -4.65
CA ILE A 4 -8.92 30.01 -3.80
C ILE A 4 -8.85 28.49 -3.65
N ASN A 5 -8.65 27.77 -4.76
CA ASN A 5 -8.32 26.34 -4.75
C ASN A 5 -7.18 25.97 -5.71
N TYR A 6 -6.47 26.97 -6.27
CA TYR A 6 -5.42 26.74 -7.28
C TYR A 6 -3.99 26.95 -6.79
N ILE A 7 -3.76 27.37 -5.54
CA ILE A 7 -2.40 27.66 -5.02
C ILE A 7 -1.80 26.46 -4.27
N LEU A 8 -2.57 25.38 -4.06
CA LEU A 8 -2.12 24.20 -3.33
C LEU A 8 -2.31 22.89 -4.09
N THR A 9 -2.50 22.98 -5.40
CA THR A 9 -2.16 21.87 -6.28
C THR A 9 -0.68 22.06 -6.57
N LEU A 10 0.19 21.46 -5.75
CA LEU A 10 1.57 21.18 -6.13
C LEU A 10 1.48 20.24 -7.32
N LEU A 11 1.24 20.82 -8.50
CA LEU A 11 1.12 20.12 -9.74
C LEU A 11 2.50 19.51 -9.94
N VAL A 12 2.61 18.21 -9.68
CA VAL A 12 3.78 17.41 -10.04
C VAL A 12 3.85 17.44 -11.55
N LEU A 13 4.34 18.54 -12.12
CA LEU A 13 4.79 18.64 -13.49
C LEU A 13 5.99 17.73 -13.53
N VAL A 14 5.73 16.48 -13.91
CA VAL A 14 6.74 15.53 -14.34
C VAL A 14 7.36 16.15 -15.59
N SER A 15 8.32 17.06 -15.37
CA SER A 15 9.13 17.62 -16.43
C SER A 15 9.81 16.45 -17.13
N ALA A 16 9.77 16.47 -18.46
CA ALA A 16 10.19 15.38 -19.34
C ALA A 16 11.72 15.15 -19.34
N PHE A 17 12.35 15.05 -18.17
CA PHE A 17 13.69 14.52 -18.03
C PHE A 17 13.67 13.04 -18.41
N GLY A 18 14.36 12.71 -19.52
CA GLY A 18 14.95 11.40 -19.78
C GLY A 18 14.12 10.16 -19.44
N HIS A 19 12.80 10.19 -19.67
CA HIS A 19 11.86 9.11 -19.35
C HIS A 19 12.13 7.79 -20.10
N SER A 20 13.20 7.68 -20.88
CA SER A 20 13.49 6.51 -21.69
C SER A 20 14.12 5.33 -20.93
N GLN A 21 14.34 5.40 -19.60
CA GLN A 21 15.01 4.31 -18.88
C GLN A 21 14.31 3.75 -17.63
N ILE A 22 13.39 4.47 -16.99
CA ILE A 22 12.63 3.92 -15.84
C ILE A 22 11.31 3.37 -16.36
N THR A 23 11.31 2.08 -16.70
CA THR A 23 10.11 1.38 -17.18
C THR A 23 9.37 0.65 -16.07
N ASN A 24 10.02 0.42 -14.92
CA ASN A 24 9.42 -0.25 -13.78
C ASN A 24 8.55 0.74 -12.97
N GLN A 25 7.29 0.38 -12.77
CA GLN A 25 6.33 1.18 -11.99
C GLN A 25 6.81 1.44 -10.55
N HIS A 26 7.48 0.47 -9.91
CA HIS A 26 8.03 0.64 -8.56
C HIS A 26 9.05 1.77 -8.50
N ASP A 27 10.00 1.76 -9.44
CA ASP A 27 11.06 2.76 -9.52
C ASP A 27 10.49 4.17 -9.79
N LEU A 28 9.45 4.26 -10.62
CA LEU A 28 8.74 5.52 -10.87
C LEU A 28 8.05 6.06 -9.61
N LEU A 29 7.33 5.21 -8.87
CA LEU A 29 6.66 5.58 -7.61
C LEU A 29 7.68 6.04 -6.55
N LEU A 30 8.81 5.34 -6.47
CA LEU A 30 9.91 5.66 -5.58
C LEU A 30 10.51 7.03 -5.90
N VAL A 31 10.84 7.31 -7.17
CA VAL A 31 11.38 8.61 -7.60
C VAL A 31 10.37 9.73 -7.38
N LYS A 32 9.08 9.51 -7.69
CA LYS A 32 8.01 10.50 -7.45
C LYS A 32 7.91 10.86 -5.97
N THR A 33 7.94 9.86 -5.09
CA THR A 33 7.84 10.05 -3.64
C THR A 33 9.08 10.72 -3.07
N ALA A 34 10.27 10.34 -3.54
CA ALA A 34 11.52 11.02 -3.17
C ALA A 34 11.48 12.49 -3.57
N ARG A 35 11.04 12.80 -4.80
CA ARG A 35 10.90 14.20 -5.27
C ARG A 35 9.96 14.99 -4.36
N PHE A 36 8.80 14.44 -4.00
CA PHE A 36 7.88 15.07 -3.05
C PHE A 36 8.58 15.42 -1.72
N ILE A 37 9.29 14.46 -1.12
CA ILE A 37 10.00 14.65 0.15
C ILE A 37 11.04 15.78 0.03
N TYR A 38 11.87 15.76 -1.01
CA TYR A 38 12.93 16.76 -1.20
C TYR A 38 12.37 18.15 -1.49
N SER A 39 11.32 18.28 -2.31
CA SER A 39 10.66 19.57 -2.54
C SER A 39 10.13 20.19 -1.24
N GLN A 40 9.53 19.38 -0.36
CA GLN A 40 9.06 19.86 0.96
C GLN A 40 10.23 20.36 1.82
N GLN A 41 11.34 19.61 1.87
CA GLN A 41 12.54 20.00 2.62
C GLN A 41 13.15 21.31 2.09
N GLN A 42 13.23 21.47 0.76
CA GLN A 42 13.75 22.70 0.16
C GLN A 42 12.86 23.92 0.44
N GLN A 43 11.53 23.75 0.42
CA GLN A 43 10.61 24.80 0.80
C GLN A 43 10.78 25.20 2.27
N VAL A 44 10.91 24.25 3.19
CA VAL A 44 11.20 24.52 4.61
C VAL A 44 12.52 25.28 4.76
N ASN A 45 13.60 24.85 4.09
CA ASN A 45 14.88 25.55 4.13
C ASN A 45 14.79 26.99 3.59
N THR A 46 14.02 27.19 2.53
CA THR A 46 13.75 28.53 1.98
C THR A 46 13.01 29.40 2.98
N ILE A 47 12.01 28.86 3.68
CA ILE A 47 11.26 29.58 4.72
C ILE A 47 12.18 29.98 5.87
N LYS A 48 12.99 29.03 6.37
CA LYS A 48 13.92 29.26 7.49
C LYS A 48 14.94 30.36 7.22
N THR A 49 15.31 30.56 5.95
CA THR A 49 16.31 31.55 5.53
C THR A 49 15.70 32.90 5.20
N ARG A 50 14.49 32.94 4.61
CA ARG A 50 13.87 34.18 4.10
C ARG A 50 12.80 34.78 5.02
N PHE A 51 12.21 33.98 5.90
CA PHE A 51 11.03 34.33 6.69
C PHE A 51 11.29 34.02 8.18
N SER A 52 12.05 34.91 8.83
CA SER A 52 12.55 34.71 10.20
C SER A 52 11.44 34.47 11.23
N ASN A 53 10.28 35.13 11.07
CA ASN A 53 9.14 34.99 11.97
C ASN A 53 8.47 33.59 11.88
N GLN A 54 8.54 32.95 10.72
CA GLN A 54 7.92 31.66 10.43
C GLN A 54 8.90 30.48 10.60
N LYS A 55 10.19 30.75 10.84
CA LYS A 55 11.24 29.74 11.00
C LYS A 55 10.86 28.64 11.99
N ALA A 56 10.45 29.01 13.21
CA ALA A 56 10.13 28.05 14.26
C ALA A 56 8.90 27.19 13.89
N ALA A 57 7.89 27.80 13.25
CA ALA A 57 6.69 27.10 12.81
C ALA A 57 6.99 26.11 11.68
N ALA A 58 7.85 26.49 10.73
CA ALA A 58 8.30 25.61 9.64
C ALA A 58 9.13 24.43 10.15
N GLU A 59 10.04 24.67 11.10
CA GLU A 59 10.82 23.60 11.75
C GLU A 59 9.92 22.63 12.53
N ALA A 60 8.93 23.14 13.26
CA ALA A 60 7.97 22.31 13.98
C ALA A 60 7.10 21.47 13.03
N ALA A 61 6.68 22.02 11.89
CA ALA A 61 5.94 21.29 10.86
C ALA A 61 6.80 20.19 10.20
N GLU A 62 8.06 20.49 9.87
CA GLU A 62 9.01 19.49 9.36
C GLU A 62 9.24 18.36 10.36
N LEU A 63 9.42 18.71 11.65
CA LEU A 63 9.60 17.72 12.70
C LEU A 63 8.36 16.83 12.87
N ALA A 64 7.15 17.41 12.80
CA ALA A 64 5.91 16.65 12.83
C ALA A 64 5.82 15.67 11.66
N PHE A 65 6.19 16.10 10.44
CA PHE A 65 6.24 15.24 9.27
C PHE A 65 7.25 14.10 9.45
N ARG A 66 8.48 14.41 9.87
CA ARG A 66 9.54 13.42 10.12
C ARG A 66 9.21 12.49 11.28
N LYS A 67 8.44 12.92 12.28
CA LYS A 67 7.98 12.05 13.37
C LYS A 67 7.11 10.91 12.84
N ASN A 68 6.24 11.19 11.88
CA ASN A 68 5.30 10.21 11.34
C ASN A 68 5.88 9.40 10.18
N PHE A 69 6.75 9.99 9.37
CA PHE A 69 7.30 9.37 8.15
C PHE A 69 8.84 9.25 8.13
N GLY A 70 9.53 9.45 9.25
CA GLY A 70 11.00 9.49 9.29
C GLY A 70 11.66 8.18 8.84
N THR A 71 11.06 7.04 9.20
CA THR A 71 11.55 5.73 8.74
C THR A 71 11.34 5.59 7.23
N ALA A 72 10.18 6.01 6.72
CA ALA A 72 9.91 6.01 5.29
C ALA A 72 10.88 6.90 4.51
N ILE A 73 11.11 8.13 4.98
CA ILE A 73 12.01 9.10 4.34
C ILE A 73 13.41 8.51 4.18
N ALA A 74 13.98 7.95 5.26
CA ALA A 74 15.32 7.35 5.21
C ALA A 74 15.38 6.14 4.27
N GLY A 75 14.34 5.29 4.28
CA GLY A 75 14.25 4.13 3.39
C GLY A 75 14.12 4.51 1.92
N ILE A 76 13.30 5.51 1.63
CA ILE A 76 13.08 6.04 0.27
C ILE A 76 14.34 6.71 -0.24
N GLU A 77 15.00 7.57 0.55
CA GLU A 77 16.27 8.18 0.19
C GLU A 77 17.33 7.13 -0.18
N ALA A 78 17.50 6.11 0.68
CA ALA A 78 18.47 5.05 0.43
C ALA A 78 18.12 4.24 -0.83
N ALA A 79 16.84 3.92 -1.03
CA ALA A 79 16.38 3.17 -2.19
C ALA A 79 16.53 3.99 -3.48
N THR A 80 16.16 5.27 -3.48
CA THR A 80 16.31 6.16 -4.63
C THR A 80 17.77 6.38 -4.98
N LYS A 81 18.64 6.58 -3.99
CA LYS A 81 20.10 6.69 -4.21
C LYS A 81 20.67 5.42 -4.84
N LYS A 82 20.28 4.25 -4.32
CA LYS A 82 20.67 2.96 -4.89
C LYS A 82 20.17 2.78 -6.33
N LEU A 83 18.92 3.17 -6.60
CA LEU A 83 18.29 3.07 -7.92
C LEU A 83 18.98 3.97 -8.96
N LEU A 84 19.26 5.23 -8.60
CA LEU A 84 19.79 6.22 -9.54
C LEU A 84 21.32 6.16 -9.68
N GLY A 85 22.04 5.60 -8.68
CA GLY A 85 23.50 5.54 -8.68
C GLY A 85 24.12 6.93 -8.87
N ASP A 86 25.01 7.06 -9.85
CA ASP A 86 25.72 8.30 -10.16
C ASP A 86 24.79 9.44 -10.62
N LYS A 87 23.55 9.14 -11.03
CA LYS A 87 22.56 10.15 -11.42
C LYS A 87 21.86 10.80 -10.23
N TYR A 88 22.06 10.31 -9.01
CA TYR A 88 21.38 10.80 -7.82
C TYR A 88 21.65 12.29 -7.54
N ASP A 89 22.89 12.76 -7.68
CA ASP A 89 23.22 14.17 -7.47
C ASP A 89 22.61 15.07 -8.55
N SER A 90 22.50 14.59 -9.80
CA SER A 90 21.79 15.30 -10.86
C SER A 90 20.31 15.44 -10.52
N PHE A 91 19.69 14.37 -10.03
CA PHE A 91 18.30 14.38 -9.61
C PHE A 91 18.03 15.43 -8.52
N LEU A 92 18.90 15.55 -7.52
CA LEU A 92 18.76 16.59 -6.48
C LEU A 92 18.91 18.01 -7.07
N LYS A 93 19.88 18.21 -7.96
CA LYS A 93 20.06 19.51 -8.65
C LYS A 93 18.87 19.89 -9.50
N ASP A 94 18.23 18.91 -10.16
CA ASP A 94 17.04 19.15 -10.98
C ASP A 94 15.86 19.61 -10.11
N ILE A 95 15.70 19.04 -8.91
CA ILE A 95 14.70 19.50 -7.93
C ILE A 95 15.02 20.93 -7.47
N ASP A 96 16.26 21.22 -7.11
CA ASP A 96 16.66 22.57 -6.70
C ASP A 96 16.40 23.60 -7.82
N LEU A 97 16.68 23.22 -9.06
CA LEU A 97 16.42 24.06 -10.24
C LEU A 97 14.91 24.26 -10.47
N GLU A 98 14.09 23.22 -10.36
CA GLU A 98 12.63 23.30 -10.43
C GLU A 98 12.10 24.26 -9.35
N MET A 99 12.52 24.08 -8.09
CA MET A 99 12.12 24.94 -6.97
C MET A 99 12.56 26.40 -7.14
N SER A 100 13.69 26.64 -7.82
CA SER A 100 14.14 28.01 -8.13
C SER A 100 13.30 28.69 -9.22
N ARG A 101 12.70 27.91 -10.12
CA ARG A 101 11.90 28.38 -11.27
C ARG A 101 10.43 28.53 -10.93
N GLU A 102 9.91 27.71 -10.02
CA GLU A 102 8.57 27.88 -9.49
C GLU A 102 8.43 29.24 -8.80
N LYS A 103 7.20 29.76 -8.74
CA LYS A 103 6.93 30.98 -7.98
C LYS A 103 7.28 30.70 -6.52
N GLN A 104 8.47 31.14 -6.13
CA GLN A 104 8.93 31.11 -4.76
C GLN A 104 7.86 31.73 -3.86
N LEU A 105 7.68 31.21 -2.64
CA LEU A 105 6.78 31.80 -1.66
C LEU A 105 7.10 33.30 -1.55
N VAL A 106 6.17 34.15 -2.02
CA VAL A 106 6.40 35.60 -2.13
C VAL A 106 5.78 36.37 -0.97
N SER A 107 4.93 35.73 -0.17
CA SER A 107 4.23 36.35 0.94
C SER A 107 4.20 35.47 2.19
N GLU A 108 4.14 36.09 3.36
CA GLU A 108 3.97 35.39 4.65
C GLU A 108 2.70 34.52 4.66
N LYS A 109 1.62 34.97 4.00
CA LYS A 109 0.38 34.19 3.89
C LYS A 109 0.57 32.88 3.13
N GLU A 110 1.36 32.87 2.07
CA GLU A 110 1.68 31.63 1.33
C GLU A 110 2.56 30.70 2.18
N VAL A 111 3.49 31.26 2.95
CA VAL A 111 4.31 30.52 3.92
C VAL A 111 3.42 29.84 4.96
N ASP A 112 2.45 30.57 5.54
CA ASP A 112 1.52 30.01 6.53
C ASP A 112 0.66 28.89 5.94
N LEU A 113 0.21 29.04 4.69
CA LEU A 113 -0.54 28.00 3.97
C LEU A 113 0.33 26.75 3.70
N PHE A 114 1.60 26.93 3.33
CA PHE A 114 2.55 25.84 3.17
C PHE A 114 2.78 25.11 4.49
N ILE A 115 3.08 25.84 5.58
CA ILE A 115 3.30 25.25 6.91
C ILE A 115 2.07 24.44 7.35
N LYS A 116 0.86 25.01 7.14
CA LYS A 116 -0.39 24.28 7.40
C LYS A 116 -0.48 23.02 6.56
N SER A 117 -0.21 23.10 5.25
CA SER A 117 -0.21 21.93 4.37
C SER A 117 0.77 20.86 4.82
N LEU A 118 1.96 21.23 5.31
CA LEU A 118 2.95 20.28 5.80
C LEU A 118 2.47 19.57 7.08
N TYR A 119 1.77 20.27 7.98
CA TYR A 119 1.08 19.62 9.10
C TYR A 119 -0.05 18.69 8.66
N ASP A 120 -0.83 19.09 7.66
CA ASP A 120 -1.90 18.25 7.11
C ASP A 120 -1.29 16.99 6.46
N SER A 121 -0.19 17.14 5.70
CA SER A 121 0.58 16.01 5.15
C SER A 121 1.16 15.12 6.24
N ALA A 122 1.66 15.68 7.35
CA ALA A 122 2.11 14.89 8.49
C ALA A 122 1.00 14.00 9.08
N ARG A 123 -0.27 14.41 8.94
CA ARG A 123 -1.46 13.64 9.36
C ARG A 123 -1.99 12.70 8.29
N GLY A 124 -1.27 12.53 7.18
CA GLY A 124 -1.66 11.65 6.07
C GLY A 124 -2.49 12.33 4.98
N SER A 125 -2.70 13.66 5.01
CA SER A 125 -3.30 14.38 3.89
C SER A 125 -2.26 14.59 2.77
N ILE A 126 -1.88 13.49 2.12
CA ILE A 126 -0.92 13.44 1.02
C ILE A 126 -1.62 12.79 -0.17
N GLU A 127 -1.38 13.31 -1.38
CA GLU A 127 -2.00 12.79 -2.60
C GLU A 127 -1.46 11.39 -2.95
N SER A 128 -2.36 10.52 -3.40
CA SER A 128 -1.99 9.24 -3.98
C SER A 128 -1.13 9.42 -5.25
N PRO A 129 -0.07 8.62 -5.47
CA PRO A 129 0.35 7.41 -4.74
C PRO A 129 1.44 7.66 -3.68
N VAL A 130 1.70 8.93 -3.34
CA VAL A 130 2.84 9.33 -2.48
C VAL A 130 2.59 8.85 -1.05
N LEU A 131 1.35 8.98 -0.55
CA LEU A 131 0.98 8.50 0.78
C LEU A 131 1.22 7.00 0.93
N GLU A 132 0.75 6.21 -0.02
CA GLU A 132 0.81 4.75 -0.02
C GLU A 132 2.25 4.27 -0.12
N THR A 133 3.09 4.97 -0.89
CA THR A 133 4.54 4.70 -0.96
C THR A 133 5.21 5.04 0.37
N LEU A 134 4.87 6.17 1.01
CA LEU A 134 5.37 6.53 2.33
C LEU A 134 4.98 5.48 3.38
N LEU A 135 3.71 5.05 3.41
CA LEU A 135 3.23 4.03 4.33
C LEU A 135 3.90 2.67 4.09
N ALA A 136 4.04 2.25 2.82
CA ALA A 136 4.74 1.02 2.47
C ALA A 136 6.17 0.99 3.02
N TYR A 137 6.91 2.10 2.91
CA TYR A 137 8.25 2.21 3.46
C TYR A 137 8.28 2.39 4.98
N GLN A 138 7.30 3.10 5.55
CA GLN A 138 7.17 3.30 7.00
C GLN A 138 7.01 1.96 7.73
N TYR A 139 6.23 1.04 7.14
CA TYR A 139 5.93 -0.27 7.72
C TYR A 139 6.63 -1.43 7.01
N LEU A 140 7.66 -1.14 6.21
CA LEU A 140 8.36 -2.14 5.39
C LEU A 140 8.93 -3.31 6.21
N LYS A 141 9.34 -3.07 7.45
CA LYS A 141 9.88 -4.13 8.33
C LYS A 141 8.80 -5.03 8.91
N ASN A 142 7.64 -4.46 9.25
CA ASN A 142 6.55 -5.16 9.90
C ASN A 142 5.18 -4.64 9.38
N PRO A 143 4.68 -5.17 8.26
CA PRO A 143 3.48 -4.65 7.59
C PRO A 143 2.20 -4.69 8.43
N VAL A 144 2.11 -5.60 9.40
CA VAL A 144 0.94 -5.65 10.31
C VAL A 144 0.84 -4.38 11.16
N ASP A 145 1.95 -3.70 11.44
CA ASP A 145 1.94 -2.45 12.22
C ASP A 145 1.21 -1.32 11.49
N GLU A 146 1.13 -1.34 10.15
CA GLU A 146 0.33 -0.37 9.39
C GLU A 146 -1.16 -0.53 9.73
N PHE A 147 -1.61 -1.78 9.77
CA PHE A 147 -2.97 -2.15 10.12
C PHE A 147 -3.28 -1.80 11.59
N LEU A 148 -2.38 -2.14 12.51
CA LEU A 148 -2.53 -1.84 13.95
C LEU A 148 -2.47 -0.34 14.26
N ALA A 149 -1.72 0.43 13.47
CA ALA A 149 -1.69 1.89 13.55
C ALA A 149 -2.92 2.56 12.94
N ASN A 150 -3.91 1.78 12.48
CA ASN A 150 -5.13 2.25 11.82
C ASN A 150 -4.86 3.06 10.53
N ASN A 151 -3.74 2.80 9.86
CA ASN A 151 -3.48 3.30 8.50
C ASN A 151 -4.08 2.33 7.49
N VAL A 152 -5.41 2.26 7.48
CA VAL A 152 -6.17 1.26 6.73
C VAL A 152 -7.15 1.90 5.76
N ALA A 153 -7.52 1.15 4.72
CA ALA A 153 -8.61 1.44 3.82
C ALA A 153 -9.62 0.28 3.86
N THR A 154 -10.91 0.61 3.95
CA THR A 154 -11.99 -0.38 3.83
C THR A 154 -12.42 -0.45 2.37
N TYR A 155 -12.34 -1.65 1.80
CA TYR A 155 -12.86 -1.94 0.47
C TYR A 155 -14.19 -2.69 0.61
N GLN A 156 -15.21 -2.21 -0.09
CA GLN A 156 -16.52 -2.84 -0.18
C GLN A 156 -16.68 -3.42 -1.58
N LEU A 157 -16.91 -4.74 -1.67
CA LEU A 157 -17.29 -5.36 -2.93
C LEU A 157 -18.68 -4.86 -3.30
N LYS A 158 -18.84 -4.45 -4.55
CA LYS A 158 -20.12 -3.91 -5.01
C LYS A 158 -21.04 -5.06 -5.45
N GLU A 159 -22.34 -4.84 -5.30
CA GLU A 159 -23.39 -5.82 -5.61
C GLU A 159 -23.43 -6.20 -7.09
N ASP A 160 -23.02 -5.29 -7.98
CA ASP A 160 -22.93 -5.52 -9.43
C ASP A 160 -21.72 -6.39 -9.84
N GLU A 161 -20.75 -6.58 -8.94
CA GLU A 161 -19.60 -7.43 -9.23
C GLU A 161 -20.02 -8.91 -9.27
N PHE A 162 -20.87 -9.41 -8.34
CA PHE A 162 -21.29 -10.82 -8.34
C PHE A 162 -22.66 -11.09 -7.66
N THR A 163 -23.60 -11.69 -8.40
CA THR A 163 -24.95 -12.09 -7.93
C THR A 163 -24.97 -13.21 -6.88
N LEU A 164 -23.85 -13.93 -6.72
CA LEU A 164 -23.73 -15.08 -5.82
C LEU A 164 -23.27 -14.72 -4.41
N ILE A 165 -22.85 -13.48 -4.17
CA ILE A 165 -22.49 -13.02 -2.82
C ILE A 165 -23.77 -12.44 -2.22
N PRO A 166 -24.33 -13.07 -1.18
CA PRO A 166 -25.38 -12.44 -0.41
C PRO A 166 -24.73 -11.25 0.30
N GLU A 167 -25.01 -10.06 -0.22
CA GLU A 167 -24.73 -8.76 0.41
C GLU A 167 -23.27 -8.24 0.38
N ARG A 168 -23.12 -7.00 0.84
CA ARG A 168 -21.91 -6.17 0.77
C ARG A 168 -20.79 -6.76 1.63
N LEU A 169 -19.89 -7.53 1.03
CA LEU A 169 -18.64 -7.94 1.68
C LEU A 169 -17.73 -6.72 1.84
N THR A 170 -17.26 -6.49 3.06
CA THR A 170 -16.25 -5.47 3.34
C THR A 170 -14.98 -6.14 3.83
N ILE A 171 -13.84 -5.59 3.42
CA ILE A 171 -12.52 -6.03 3.85
C ILE A 171 -11.69 -4.80 4.20
N THR A 172 -11.01 -4.85 5.33
CA THR A 172 -10.08 -3.79 5.71
C THR A 172 -8.66 -4.22 5.33
N LEU A 173 -7.92 -3.31 4.71
CA LEU A 173 -6.57 -3.54 4.20
C LEU A 173 -5.67 -2.38 4.63
N PRO A 174 -4.35 -2.56 4.71
CA PRO A 174 -3.45 -1.43 4.88
C PRO A 174 -3.60 -0.44 3.72
N ALA A 175 -3.54 0.85 4.00
CA ALA A 175 -3.73 1.90 2.99
C ALA A 175 -2.65 1.86 1.90
N SER A 176 -1.48 1.28 2.17
CA SER A 176 -0.44 1.02 1.19
C SER A 176 -0.78 -0.07 0.16
N TRP A 177 -1.93 -0.73 0.26
CA TRP A 177 -2.38 -1.77 -0.66
C TRP A 177 -3.37 -1.22 -1.68
N ILE A 178 -3.32 -1.74 -2.91
CA ILE A 178 -4.29 -1.38 -3.95
C ILE A 178 -5.10 -2.57 -4.39
N ALA A 179 -6.36 -2.29 -4.73
CA ALA A 179 -7.20 -3.21 -5.45
C ALA A 179 -6.77 -3.24 -6.93
N LEU A 180 -6.64 -4.44 -7.48
CA LEU A 180 -6.35 -4.70 -8.87
C LEU A 180 -7.57 -5.37 -9.51
N ASP A 181 -7.95 -4.85 -10.67
CA ASP A 181 -8.96 -5.51 -11.48
C ASP A 181 -8.37 -6.78 -12.09
N PHE A 182 -9.19 -7.83 -12.11
CA PHE A 182 -8.79 -9.11 -12.65
C PHE A 182 -9.95 -9.72 -13.43
N ASN A 183 -9.71 -10.00 -14.71
CA ASN A 183 -10.72 -10.61 -15.56
C ASN A 183 -10.70 -12.13 -15.39
N SER A 184 -11.33 -12.62 -14.32
CA SER A 184 -11.54 -14.04 -14.10
C SER A 184 -12.94 -14.29 -13.59
N PRO A 185 -13.64 -15.31 -14.10
CA PRO A 185 -15.00 -15.61 -13.68
C PRO A 185 -15.10 -16.07 -12.22
N THR A 186 -13.98 -16.44 -11.58
CA THR A 186 -13.99 -16.97 -10.21
C THR A 186 -13.34 -16.03 -9.20
N ILE A 187 -12.50 -15.08 -9.63
CA ILE A 187 -11.82 -14.15 -8.74
C ILE A 187 -12.60 -12.85 -8.68
N LEU A 188 -13.08 -12.51 -7.49
CA LEU A 188 -13.84 -11.30 -7.21
C LEU A 188 -12.94 -10.07 -7.23
N LYS A 189 -11.85 -10.14 -6.47
CA LYS A 189 -10.90 -9.04 -6.35
C LYS A 189 -9.53 -9.53 -5.99
N ARG A 190 -8.51 -8.81 -6.46
CA ARG A 190 -7.12 -8.97 -6.02
C ARG A 190 -6.65 -7.69 -5.35
N PHE A 191 -5.86 -7.84 -4.31
CA PHE A 191 -5.21 -6.74 -3.62
C PHE A 191 -3.72 -7.00 -3.59
N LYS A 192 -2.91 -5.96 -3.81
CA LYS A 192 -1.46 -6.10 -3.87
C LYS A 192 -0.77 -5.03 -3.02
N SER A 193 0.23 -5.45 -2.26
CA SER A 193 0.99 -4.60 -1.35
C SER A 193 1.85 -3.56 -2.07
N GLU A 194 2.34 -2.57 -1.32
CA GLU A 194 3.29 -1.55 -1.78
C GLU A 194 2.81 -0.87 -3.08
N TYR A 195 1.57 -0.40 -3.05
CA TYR A 195 0.86 0.25 -4.15
C TYR A 195 0.92 -0.55 -5.47
N GLY A 196 0.76 -1.86 -5.38
CA GLY A 196 0.74 -2.76 -6.54
C GLY A 196 2.09 -3.31 -6.97
N THR A 197 3.17 -2.95 -6.26
CA THR A 197 4.53 -3.33 -6.65
C THR A 197 5.18 -4.35 -5.72
N GLY A 198 4.58 -4.60 -4.56
CA GLY A 198 5.15 -5.43 -3.51
C GLY A 198 5.00 -6.94 -3.75
N ASN A 199 5.60 -7.68 -2.82
CA ASN A 199 5.70 -9.15 -2.86
C ASN A 199 4.58 -9.87 -2.10
N ALA A 200 3.49 -9.18 -1.75
CA ALA A 200 2.33 -9.79 -1.11
C ALA A 200 1.04 -9.46 -1.88
N GLU A 201 0.17 -10.45 -1.96
CA GLU A 201 -1.10 -10.36 -2.66
C GLU A 201 -2.19 -11.11 -1.89
N ILE A 202 -3.42 -10.61 -1.96
CA ILE A 202 -4.62 -11.30 -1.50
C ILE A 202 -5.57 -11.42 -2.68
N ALA A 203 -6.06 -12.62 -2.95
CA ALA A 203 -7.10 -12.86 -3.93
C ALA A 203 -8.34 -13.39 -3.22
N ILE A 204 -9.49 -12.79 -3.49
CA ILE A 204 -10.79 -13.26 -3.02
C ILE A 204 -11.50 -13.89 -4.21
N SER A 205 -12.00 -15.11 -4.04
CA SER A 205 -12.67 -15.88 -5.09
C SER A 205 -13.87 -16.65 -4.54
N ILE A 206 -14.85 -16.94 -5.39
CA ILE A 206 -15.97 -17.81 -5.06
C ILE A 206 -15.74 -19.18 -5.67
N ALA A 207 -16.08 -20.22 -4.92
CA ALA A 207 -16.18 -21.58 -5.42
C ALA A 207 -17.52 -22.21 -5.02
N SER A 208 -18.03 -23.12 -5.84
CA SER A 208 -19.14 -23.99 -5.46
C SER A 208 -18.64 -25.05 -4.47
N ALA A 209 -19.44 -25.36 -3.45
CA ALA A 209 -19.10 -26.38 -2.46
C ALA A 209 -18.79 -27.74 -3.12
N ASP A 210 -19.57 -28.14 -4.12
CA ASP A 210 -19.45 -29.44 -4.82
C ASP A 210 -18.15 -29.58 -5.61
N THR A 211 -17.67 -28.49 -6.20
CA THR A 211 -16.42 -28.48 -7.00
C THR A 211 -15.16 -28.39 -6.13
N THR A 212 -15.28 -27.92 -4.90
CA THR A 212 -14.14 -27.73 -4.00
C THR A 212 -13.76 -29.04 -3.30
N ILE A 213 -14.73 -29.94 -3.06
CA ILE A 213 -14.53 -31.23 -2.36
C ILE A 213 -13.83 -32.29 -3.23
N GLN A 214 -13.85 -32.15 -4.57
CA GLN A 214 -13.26 -33.15 -5.49
C GLN A 214 -11.75 -32.99 -5.75
N ASN A 215 -11.14 -31.85 -5.40
CA ASN A 215 -9.68 -31.71 -5.47
C ASN A 215 -9.06 -32.28 -4.18
N ALA A 216 -8.03 -33.12 -4.33
CA ALA A 216 -7.33 -33.83 -3.24
C ALA A 216 -6.76 -32.94 -2.11
N ASP A 217 -6.90 -31.61 -2.23
CA ASP A 217 -6.47 -30.59 -1.27
C ASP A 217 -7.32 -30.55 0.03
N ILE A 218 -8.52 -31.17 0.06
CA ILE A 218 -9.46 -31.08 1.19
C ILE A 218 -9.65 -32.39 1.98
N GLN A 219 -9.16 -33.55 1.52
CA GLN A 219 -9.36 -34.80 2.27
C GLN A 219 -8.60 -34.87 3.62
N LYS A 220 -7.78 -33.87 3.97
CA LYS A 220 -7.22 -33.67 5.33
C LYS A 220 -7.86 -32.53 6.12
N ALA A 221 -8.73 -31.74 5.51
CA ALA A 221 -9.50 -30.68 6.17
C ALA A 221 -10.91 -31.18 6.43
N THR A 222 -11.03 -32.19 7.29
CA THR A 222 -12.33 -32.65 7.80
C THR A 222 -12.94 -31.51 8.61
N TYR A 223 -14.20 -31.16 8.29
CA TYR A 223 -15.07 -30.17 8.90
C TYR A 223 -14.67 -29.71 10.30
N SER A 224 -13.79 -28.71 10.32
CA SER A 224 -13.65 -27.74 11.40
C SER A 224 -14.02 -26.42 10.77
N ASN A 225 -15.14 -25.83 11.17
CA ASN A 225 -15.46 -24.44 10.83
C ASN A 225 -14.23 -23.60 11.24
N ASN A 226 -13.60 -22.91 10.28
CA ASN A 226 -12.26 -22.28 10.33
C ASN A 226 -11.03 -23.18 10.03
N SER A 227 -11.08 -24.06 9.02
CA SER A 227 -9.88 -24.80 8.60
C SER A 227 -8.83 -23.92 7.91
N SER A 228 -7.76 -23.65 8.66
CA SER A 228 -6.47 -23.10 8.21
C SER A 228 -5.70 -24.00 7.25
N ILE A 229 -5.54 -23.72 5.95
CA ILE A 229 -4.62 -24.54 5.13
C ILE A 229 -3.48 -23.68 4.57
N SER A 230 -2.27 -23.92 5.10
CA SER A 230 -1.02 -23.34 4.62
C SER A 230 -0.24 -24.37 3.81
N TYR A 231 0.22 -23.99 2.62
CA TYR A 231 1.01 -24.88 1.77
C TYR A 231 2.14 -24.11 1.06
N ASN A 232 3.22 -24.82 0.77
CA ASN A 232 4.36 -24.30 0.03
C ASN A 232 4.27 -24.78 -1.42
N LEU A 233 4.18 -23.88 -2.39
CA LEU A 233 4.23 -24.21 -3.81
C LEU A 233 5.50 -23.67 -4.46
N THR A 234 6.42 -24.56 -4.79
CA THR A 234 7.57 -24.19 -5.62
C THR A 234 7.20 -24.32 -7.09
N THR A 235 6.86 -23.20 -7.75
CA THR A 235 6.69 -23.18 -9.21
C THR A 235 8.01 -22.80 -9.88
N LYS A 236 8.63 -23.72 -10.62
CA LYS A 236 9.80 -23.41 -11.47
C LYS A 236 9.31 -22.93 -12.84
N ASN A 237 9.42 -21.64 -13.13
CA ASN A 237 9.24 -21.15 -14.50
C ASN A 237 10.52 -21.39 -15.32
N LYS A 238 10.35 -21.84 -16.56
CA LYS A 238 11.41 -22.37 -17.44
C LYS A 238 12.27 -21.28 -18.10
N GLN A 239 11.94 -20.00 -17.90
CA GLN A 239 12.71 -18.86 -18.41
C GLN A 239 12.94 -17.86 -17.27
N GLU A 240 14.23 -17.69 -16.97
CA GLU A 240 14.92 -16.68 -16.16
C GLU A 240 14.21 -16.11 -14.92
N ASN A 241 14.81 -16.41 -13.75
CA ASN A 241 14.42 -16.10 -12.37
C ASN A 241 13.30 -17.00 -11.81
N SER A 242 13.71 -17.96 -10.97
CA SER A 242 12.79 -18.80 -10.22
C SER A 242 12.10 -17.99 -9.11
N VAL A 243 11.01 -17.31 -9.45
CA VAL A 243 10.12 -16.72 -8.44
C VAL A 243 9.47 -17.86 -7.67
N GLN A 244 9.72 -17.92 -6.36
CA GLN A 244 9.06 -18.84 -5.46
C GLN A 244 7.85 -18.18 -4.83
N LYS A 245 6.83 -18.96 -4.48
CA LYS A 245 5.63 -18.44 -3.80
C LYS A 245 5.20 -19.33 -2.65
N ARG A 246 4.63 -18.72 -1.63
CA ARG A 246 4.01 -19.39 -0.49
C ARG A 246 2.60 -18.87 -0.34
N GLN A 247 1.67 -19.75 0.01
CA GLN A 247 0.26 -19.40 0.04
C GLN A 247 -0.39 -19.86 1.34
N LEU A 248 -1.23 -18.98 1.87
CA LEU A 248 -2.21 -19.27 2.89
C LEU A 248 -3.58 -19.23 2.19
N ILE A 249 -4.31 -20.34 2.24
CA ILE A 249 -5.71 -20.34 1.81
C ILE A 249 -6.60 -20.47 3.05
N LYS A 250 -7.62 -19.62 3.09
CA LYS A 250 -8.75 -19.76 4.00
C LYS A 250 -10.05 -19.85 3.22
N TYR A 251 -10.97 -20.62 3.77
CA TYR A 251 -12.30 -20.83 3.23
C TYR A 251 -13.32 -20.35 4.25
N ILE A 252 -14.32 -19.60 3.79
CA ILE A 252 -15.46 -19.13 4.58
C ILE A 252 -16.71 -19.63 3.87
N THR A 253 -17.52 -20.44 4.55
CA THR A 253 -18.79 -20.93 4.01
C THR A 253 -19.83 -19.82 4.09
N LEU A 254 -20.38 -19.40 2.95
CA LEU A 254 -21.43 -18.37 2.88
C LEU A 254 -22.84 -18.98 2.90
N SER A 255 -22.99 -20.14 2.26
CA SER A 255 -24.22 -20.94 2.24
C SER A 255 -23.86 -22.41 1.97
N GLU A 256 -24.86 -23.30 1.95
CA GLU A 256 -24.66 -24.73 1.67
C GLU A 256 -23.82 -25.01 0.42
N ASN A 257 -23.95 -24.16 -0.60
CA ASN A 257 -23.35 -24.37 -1.92
C ASN A 257 -22.29 -23.32 -2.31
N VAL A 258 -22.05 -22.31 -1.47
CA VAL A 258 -21.18 -21.18 -1.81
C VAL A 258 -20.08 -21.03 -0.77
N ILE A 259 -18.83 -21.09 -1.22
CA ILE A 259 -17.64 -20.91 -0.40
C ILE A 259 -16.86 -19.70 -0.91
N LEU A 260 -16.55 -18.79 -0.01
CA LEU A 260 -15.57 -17.74 -0.23
C LEU A 260 -14.17 -18.31 0.04
N LYS A 261 -13.30 -18.23 -0.96
CA LYS A 261 -11.90 -18.61 -0.86
C LYS A 261 -11.04 -17.36 -0.85
N ILE A 262 -10.28 -17.19 0.23
CA ILE A 262 -9.30 -16.12 0.40
C ILE A 262 -7.92 -16.73 0.27
N LYS A 263 -7.16 -16.29 -0.72
CA LYS A 263 -5.80 -16.75 -1.00
C LYS A 263 -4.81 -15.61 -0.78
N CYS A 264 -4.06 -15.68 0.31
CA CYS A 264 -2.93 -14.80 0.57
C CYS A 264 -1.67 -15.43 -0.04
N THR A 265 -0.99 -14.70 -0.91
CA THR A 265 0.23 -15.16 -1.61
C THR A 265 1.38 -14.24 -1.28
N THR A 266 2.49 -14.83 -0.86
CA THR A 266 3.77 -14.13 -0.73
C THR A 266 4.73 -14.63 -1.81
N TYR A 267 5.48 -13.72 -2.41
CA TYR A 267 6.49 -14.00 -3.43
C TYR A 267 7.90 -13.80 -2.85
N GLY A 268 8.87 -14.55 -3.38
CA GLY A 268 10.27 -14.44 -3.00
C GLY A 268 11.20 -14.86 -4.14
N THR A 269 12.43 -14.36 -4.08
CA THR A 269 13.49 -14.62 -5.08
C THR A 269 14.28 -15.91 -4.80
N SER A 270 14.20 -16.42 -3.57
CA SER A 270 14.80 -17.67 -3.11
C SER A 270 13.94 -18.29 -2.01
N THR A 271 14.26 -19.52 -1.59
CA THR A 271 13.53 -20.20 -0.51
C THR A 271 13.65 -19.47 0.82
N ASN A 272 14.85 -18.97 1.14
CA ASN A 272 15.10 -18.24 2.37
C ASN A 272 14.41 -16.87 2.36
N ASP A 273 14.50 -16.15 1.24
CA ASP A 273 13.79 -14.89 1.05
C ASP A 273 12.28 -15.10 1.17
N LEU A 274 11.72 -16.11 0.49
CA LEU A 274 10.30 -16.44 0.59
C LEU A 274 9.85 -16.74 2.02
N ALA A 275 10.63 -17.53 2.78
CA ALA A 275 10.32 -17.83 4.17
C ALA A 275 10.32 -16.56 5.04
N LEU A 276 11.27 -15.66 4.81
CA LEU A 276 11.35 -14.38 5.51
C LEU A 276 10.18 -13.45 5.15
N GLN A 277 9.86 -13.31 3.86
CA GLN A 277 8.73 -12.50 3.41
C GLN A 277 7.42 -13.06 3.97
N TYR A 278 7.22 -14.38 3.94
CA TYR A 278 6.00 -14.99 4.47
C TYR A 278 5.86 -14.72 5.97
N LYS A 279 6.94 -14.94 6.75
CA LYS A 279 6.94 -14.64 8.19
C LYS A 279 6.61 -13.17 8.47
N LYS A 280 7.05 -12.26 7.61
CA LYS A 280 6.76 -10.83 7.68
C LYS A 280 5.27 -10.52 7.41
N TYR A 281 4.64 -11.18 6.44
CA TYR A 281 3.26 -10.88 6.02
C TYR A 281 2.19 -11.75 6.70
N GLU A 282 2.54 -12.89 7.28
CA GLU A 282 1.60 -13.83 7.92
C GLU A 282 0.72 -13.18 9.01
N PRO A 283 1.24 -12.39 9.96
CA PRO A 283 0.39 -11.70 10.95
C PRO A 283 -0.60 -10.72 10.30
N LEU A 284 -0.18 -10.04 9.22
CA LEU A 284 -1.05 -9.12 8.49
C LEU A 284 -2.17 -9.88 7.77
N TYR A 285 -1.87 -11.04 7.18
CA TYR A 285 -2.91 -11.86 6.53
C TYR A 285 -4.00 -12.28 7.52
N GLU A 286 -3.62 -12.69 8.74
CA GLU A 286 -4.60 -13.03 9.78
C GLU A 286 -5.46 -11.81 10.16
N SER A 287 -4.85 -10.63 10.39
CA SER A 287 -5.60 -9.40 10.69
C SER A 287 -6.57 -9.01 9.58
N ILE A 288 -6.15 -9.11 8.31
CA ILE A 288 -7.01 -8.80 7.16
C ILE A 288 -8.18 -9.79 7.09
N ILE A 289 -7.93 -11.09 7.25
CA ILE A 289 -8.99 -12.11 7.22
C ILE A 289 -10.00 -11.89 8.35
N GLN A 290 -9.52 -11.58 9.55
CA GLN A 290 -10.38 -11.26 10.71
C GLN A 290 -11.20 -9.98 10.52
N SER A 291 -10.76 -9.07 9.64
CA SER A 291 -11.46 -7.83 9.34
C SER A 291 -12.58 -7.96 8.31
N ILE A 292 -12.79 -9.16 7.76
CA ILE A 292 -13.83 -9.38 6.76
C ILE A 292 -15.18 -9.37 7.46
N GLU A 293 -16.05 -8.46 7.04
CA GLU A 293 -17.41 -8.34 7.56
C GLU A 293 -18.43 -8.52 6.43
N PHE A 294 -19.53 -9.17 6.79
CA PHE A 294 -20.70 -9.37 5.95
C PHE A 294 -21.82 -8.42 6.41
N GLY A 295 -22.62 -7.92 5.47
CA GLY A 295 -23.58 -6.85 5.72
C GLY A 295 -24.72 -7.17 6.69
N ASN A 296 -24.97 -8.45 7.00
CA ASN A 296 -26.09 -8.89 7.83
C ASN A 296 -25.61 -9.58 9.11
N GLU A 297 -26.13 -9.10 10.24
CA GLU A 297 -25.73 -9.53 11.59
C GLU A 297 -25.93 -11.02 11.84
N GLN A 298 -26.86 -11.68 11.13
CA GLN A 298 -27.12 -13.12 11.30
C GLN A 298 -25.97 -14.02 10.83
N GLN A 299 -25.02 -13.51 10.02
CA GLN A 299 -23.84 -14.27 9.59
C GLN A 299 -22.59 -14.02 10.46
N LYS A 300 -22.62 -13.03 11.37
CA LYS A 300 -21.49 -12.74 12.29
C LYS A 300 -21.21 -13.91 13.23
N ASP A 301 -22.24 -14.63 13.66
CA ASP A 301 -22.09 -15.77 14.58
C ASP A 301 -21.35 -16.96 13.95
N ALA A 302 -21.28 -17.04 12.61
CA ALA A 302 -20.48 -18.05 11.90
C ALA A 302 -18.97 -17.73 11.85
N LEU A 303 -18.57 -16.46 12.01
CA LEU A 303 -17.18 -16.01 12.01
C LEU A 303 -16.54 -15.91 13.41
N ILE A 304 -17.35 -15.73 14.46
CA ILE A 304 -16.85 -15.31 15.78
C ILE A 304 -16.54 -16.49 16.73
N SER A 305 -16.91 -17.73 16.41
CA SER A 305 -16.48 -18.86 17.26
C SER A 305 -15.02 -19.25 17.01
N PHE A 306 -14.28 -19.40 18.12
CA PHE A 306 -12.90 -19.91 18.28
C PHE A 306 -11.78 -18.86 18.40
N LYS A 307 -11.73 -18.22 19.58
CA LYS A 307 -10.47 -17.88 20.25
C LYS A 307 -9.89 -19.17 20.86
N TYR A 308 -8.60 -19.43 20.63
CA TYR A 308 -7.76 -20.18 21.56
C TYR A 308 -6.92 -19.18 22.36
#